data_AF-K9PTM8-F1
#
_entry.id   AF-K9PTM8-F1
#
_cell.length_a   1.000
_cell.length_b   1.000
_cell.length_c   1.000
_cell.angle_alpha   90.00
_cell.angle_beta   90.00
_cell.angle_gamma   90.00
#
_symmetry.space_group_name_H-M   'P 1'
#
loop_
_entity.id
_entity.type
_entity.pdbx_description
1 polymer ?
#
loop_
_entity_poly.entity_id
_entity_poly.type
_entity_poly.pdbx_seq_one_letter_code
_entity_poly.pdbx_strand_id
1 'polypeptide(L)'
;MQYRYFVTLLIVGFFLLNSVFIPPALAGRYVLNQTPQTIASYFGRYTTKLTKGEQITYTYAPKSFRGVFPKFPKSNFAITFVNNQAKYITLNFNGNFGPNSQDYNYQQAEAAKFYNYIFGYKPPTWQKISDKFSGNETIHDYEYCLGDGVATSFQRYGYQQLTDAATLFYDTRCEPNNNRQQN
;
A
#
# COMPACT_ATOMS: atom_id res chain seq x y z
N MET A 1 -3.37 -1.19 -64.55
CA MET A 1 -3.56 0.11 -63.85
C MET A 1 -4.64 -0.10 -62.79
N GLN A 2 -4.29 -0.55 -61.58
CA GLN A 2 -3.84 0.23 -60.41
C GLN A 2 -5.00 1.02 -59.77
N TYR A 3 -5.43 0.62 -58.56
CA TYR A 3 -5.96 1.40 -57.42
C TYR A 3 -6.70 0.40 -56.50
N ARG A 4 -6.57 0.36 -55.17
CA ARG A 4 -5.54 0.72 -54.21
C ARG A 4 -6.06 0.15 -52.87
N TYR A 5 -5.21 -0.57 -52.15
CA TYR A 5 -5.47 -1.10 -50.82
C TYR A 5 -5.89 0.03 -49.85
N PHE A 6 -7.07 -0.06 -49.24
CA PHE A 6 -7.55 0.91 -48.25
C PHE A 6 -8.42 0.28 -47.16
N VAL A 7 -8.07 -0.92 -46.68
CA VAL A 7 -8.78 -1.56 -45.55
C VAL A 7 -7.79 -2.20 -44.59
N THR A 8 -6.84 -1.43 -44.07
CA THR A 8 -5.94 -1.89 -42.98
C THR A 8 -5.45 -0.69 -42.17
N LEU A 9 -6.36 0.10 -41.58
CA LEU A 9 -5.96 1.18 -40.66
C LEU A 9 -7.01 1.51 -39.58
N LEU A 10 -7.83 0.51 -39.17
CA LEU A 10 -8.92 0.76 -38.22
C LEU A 10 -9.04 -0.29 -37.09
N ILE A 11 -7.95 -0.99 -36.76
CA ILE A 11 -7.95 -1.98 -35.65
C ILE A 11 -6.92 -1.64 -34.55
N VAL A 12 -6.01 -0.69 -34.76
CA VAL A 12 -4.98 -0.34 -33.75
C VAL A 12 -5.46 0.75 -32.76
N GLY A 13 -6.59 1.41 -33.01
CA GLY A 13 -7.09 2.51 -32.18
C GLY A 13 -7.92 2.11 -30.94
N PHE A 14 -8.35 0.85 -30.82
CA PHE A 14 -9.39 0.48 -29.85
C PHE A 14 -8.87 -0.09 -28.51
N PHE A 15 -7.55 -0.26 -28.34
CA PHE A 15 -6.98 -0.82 -27.10
C PHE A 15 -6.63 0.22 -26.02
N LEU A 16 -6.84 1.52 -26.25
CA LEU A 16 -6.48 2.57 -25.29
C LEU A 16 -7.67 3.18 -24.53
N LEU A 17 -8.91 2.70 -24.74
CA LEU A 17 -10.11 3.35 -24.21
C LEU A 17 -10.73 2.71 -22.95
N ASN A 18 -10.12 1.67 -22.37
CA ASN A 18 -10.70 0.98 -21.19
C ASN A 18 -10.17 1.44 -19.82
N SER A 19 -9.44 2.56 -19.72
CA SER A 19 -8.81 2.98 -18.46
C SER A 19 -9.42 4.21 -17.78
N VAL A 20 -10.52 4.77 -18.28
CA VAL A 20 -11.00 6.10 -17.83
C VAL A 20 -12.33 6.06 -17.07
N PHE A 21 -12.47 5.18 -16.08
CA PHE A 21 -13.49 5.37 -15.02
C PHE A 21 -13.00 4.80 -13.69
N ILE A 22 -11.83 5.27 -13.25
CA ILE A 22 -11.52 5.25 -11.81
C ILE A 22 -11.93 6.63 -11.31
N PRO A 23 -12.95 6.76 -10.44
CA PRO A 23 -13.34 8.06 -9.91
C PRO A 23 -12.10 8.73 -9.30
N PRO A 24 -11.84 10.02 -9.59
CA PRO A 24 -10.80 10.74 -8.90
C PRO A 24 -11.12 10.65 -7.41
N ALA A 25 -10.21 10.08 -6.63
CA ALA A 25 -10.29 10.23 -5.18
C ALA A 25 -10.25 11.74 -4.93
N LEU A 26 -11.35 12.28 -4.41
CA LEU A 26 -11.57 13.71 -4.21
C LEU A 26 -10.52 14.39 -3.30
N ALA A 27 -9.53 13.64 -2.77
CA ALA A 27 -8.38 14.19 -2.06
C ALA A 27 -7.06 13.36 -2.14
N GLY A 28 -6.89 12.38 -3.06
CA GLY A 28 -5.74 11.45 -2.95
C GLY A 28 -5.34 10.62 -4.16
N ARG A 29 -4.28 9.80 -3.98
CA ARG A 29 -3.81 8.76 -4.91
C ARG A 29 -4.55 7.46 -4.64
N TYR A 30 -5.07 6.83 -5.69
CA TYR A 30 -5.54 5.46 -5.61
C TYR A 30 -4.38 4.52 -5.91
N VAL A 31 -3.92 3.73 -4.92
CA VAL A 31 -2.70 2.90 -5.04
C VAL A 31 -3.04 1.42 -5.12
N LEU A 32 -3.98 0.93 -4.31
CA LEU A 32 -4.40 -0.46 -4.35
C LEU A 32 -5.13 -0.76 -5.67
N ASN A 33 -5.01 -2.00 -6.14
CA ASN A 33 -5.49 -2.49 -7.43
C ASN A 33 -4.95 -1.76 -8.68
N GLN A 34 -3.97 -0.87 -8.53
CA GLN A 34 -3.33 -0.22 -9.67
C GLN A 34 -2.23 -1.05 -10.30
N THR A 35 -1.94 -0.76 -11.57
CA THR A 35 -0.86 -1.40 -12.32
C THR A 35 0.50 -0.86 -11.89
N PRO A 36 1.59 -1.63 -12.10
CA PRO A 36 2.92 -1.14 -11.78
C PRO A 36 3.32 0.14 -12.55
N GLN A 37 2.78 0.33 -13.75
CA GLN A 37 2.97 1.54 -14.55
C GLN A 37 2.36 2.77 -13.86
N THR A 38 1.12 2.64 -13.38
CA THR A 38 0.47 3.71 -12.59
C THR A 38 1.26 3.98 -11.31
N ILE A 39 1.68 2.94 -10.59
CA ILE A 39 2.48 3.11 -9.36
C ILE A 39 3.80 3.84 -9.62
N ALA A 40 4.48 3.55 -10.74
CA ALA A 40 5.71 4.22 -11.11
C ALA A 40 5.52 5.73 -11.35
N SER A 41 4.33 6.16 -11.78
CA SER A 41 4.01 7.60 -11.91
C SER A 41 3.93 8.31 -10.56
N TYR A 42 3.59 7.60 -9.47
CA TYR A 42 3.43 8.18 -8.13
C TYR A 42 4.73 8.20 -7.33
N PHE A 43 5.52 7.12 -7.40
CA PHE A 43 6.68 6.92 -6.53
C PHE A 43 8.01 6.88 -7.29
N GLY A 44 7.97 7.02 -8.62
CA GLY A 44 9.13 6.90 -9.48
C GLY A 44 9.57 5.46 -9.70
N ARG A 45 10.86 5.27 -10.02
CA ARG A 45 11.43 3.95 -10.28
C ARG A 45 11.67 3.20 -8.96
N TYR A 46 11.32 1.93 -8.94
CA TYR A 46 11.67 1.03 -7.85
C TYR A 46 13.20 0.83 -7.78
N THR A 47 13.71 0.51 -6.59
CA THR A 47 15.13 0.20 -6.36
C THR A 47 15.43 -1.27 -6.59
N THR A 48 14.52 -2.16 -6.20
CA THR A 48 14.66 -3.61 -6.39
C THR A 48 13.35 -4.24 -6.86
N LYS A 49 13.48 -5.36 -7.57
CA LYS A 49 12.37 -6.21 -8.03
C LYS A 49 12.63 -7.63 -7.57
N LEU A 50 11.61 -8.25 -6.99
CA LEU A 50 11.59 -9.66 -6.64
C LEU A 50 10.38 -10.32 -7.31
N THR A 51 10.59 -11.46 -7.96
CA THR A 51 9.52 -12.26 -8.57
C THR A 51 9.42 -13.60 -7.85
N LYS A 52 8.22 -13.97 -7.39
CA LYS A 52 7.92 -15.25 -6.74
C LYS A 52 6.60 -15.79 -7.27
N GLY A 53 6.65 -16.78 -8.17
CA GLY A 53 5.48 -17.27 -8.89
C GLY A 53 4.77 -16.13 -9.63
N GLU A 54 3.47 -15.97 -9.38
CA GLU A 54 2.64 -14.91 -9.96
C GLU A 54 2.80 -13.55 -9.27
N GLN A 55 3.57 -13.49 -8.17
CA GLN A 55 3.76 -12.27 -7.41
C GLN A 55 5.03 -11.53 -7.85
N ILE A 56 4.89 -10.21 -8.02
CA ILE A 56 6.01 -9.32 -8.28
C ILE A 56 6.03 -8.29 -7.16
N THR A 57 7.16 -8.12 -6.49
CA THR A 57 7.34 -7.12 -5.43
C THR A 57 8.36 -6.09 -5.87
N TYR A 58 7.95 -4.81 -5.86
CA TYR A 58 8.82 -3.67 -6.13
C TYR A 58 9.12 -2.93 -4.83
N THR A 59 10.39 -2.71 -4.54
CA THR A 59 10.82 -1.95 -3.36
C THR A 59 11.13 -0.51 -3.74
N TYR A 60 10.71 0.43 -2.90
CA TYR A 60 10.89 1.85 -3.05
C TYR A 60 11.57 2.41 -1.80
N ALA A 61 12.66 3.14 -1.99
CA ALA A 61 13.36 3.84 -0.90
C ALA A 61 13.63 5.31 -1.24
N PRO A 62 12.60 6.10 -1.62
CA PRO A 62 12.79 7.49 -2.02
C PRO A 62 13.27 8.32 -0.81
N LYS A 63 14.14 9.30 -1.05
CA LYS A 63 14.68 10.17 0.01
C LYS A 63 13.58 10.87 0.81
N SER A 64 12.49 11.25 0.15
CA SER A 64 11.31 11.88 0.79
C SER A 64 10.62 10.96 1.80
N PHE A 65 10.66 9.63 1.61
CA PHE A 65 10.06 8.67 2.54
C PHE A 65 10.81 8.62 3.87
N ARG A 66 12.14 8.69 3.85
CA ARG A 66 12.96 8.65 5.07
C ARG A 66 12.64 9.81 6.02
N GLY A 67 12.27 10.97 5.48
CA GLY A 67 11.84 12.13 6.27
C GLY A 67 10.51 11.93 7.00
N VAL A 68 9.66 11.00 6.53
CA VAL A 68 8.39 10.65 7.19
C VAL A 68 8.64 9.89 8.50
N PHE A 69 9.68 9.07 8.51
CA PHE A 69 10.04 8.19 9.62
C PHE A 69 11.46 8.49 10.13
N PRO A 70 11.69 9.63 10.81
CA PRO A 70 13.03 10.01 11.27
C PRO A 70 13.64 9.01 12.26
N LYS A 71 12.78 8.31 13.04
CA LYS A 71 13.20 7.20 13.92
C LYS A 71 13.67 5.95 13.16
N PHE A 72 13.33 5.84 11.87
CA PHE A 72 13.64 4.69 11.01
C PHE A 72 14.29 5.17 9.71
N PRO A 73 15.52 5.71 9.77
CA PRO A 73 16.17 6.31 8.60
C PRO A 73 16.49 5.31 7.48
N LYS A 74 16.48 4.02 7.79
CA LYS A 74 16.65 2.92 6.83
C LYS A 74 15.33 2.38 6.29
N SER A 75 14.19 2.92 6.73
CA SER A 75 12.88 2.45 6.30
C SER A 75 12.71 2.58 4.79
N ASN A 76 11.98 1.63 4.23
CA ASN A 76 11.55 1.62 2.84
C ASN A 76 10.12 1.06 2.80
N PHE A 77 9.51 1.05 1.62
CA PHE A 77 8.27 0.31 1.42
C PHE A 77 8.34 -0.54 0.17
N ALA A 78 7.55 -1.60 0.14
CA ALA A 78 7.44 -2.48 -1.00
C ALA A 78 5.97 -2.59 -1.42
N ILE A 79 5.73 -2.67 -2.73
CA ILE A 79 4.41 -2.91 -3.29
C ILE A 79 4.44 -4.28 -3.96
N THR A 80 3.58 -5.18 -3.51
CA THR A 80 3.40 -6.50 -4.10
C THR A 80 2.21 -6.48 -5.04
N PHE A 81 2.46 -6.94 -6.26
CA PHE A 81 1.51 -7.05 -7.35
C PHE A 81 1.14 -8.52 -7.56
N VAL A 82 -0.15 -8.79 -7.68
CA VAL A 82 -0.71 -10.08 -8.07
C VAL A 82 -1.60 -9.83 -9.28
N ASN A 83 -1.44 -10.62 -10.35
CA ASN A 83 -2.17 -10.42 -11.61
C ASN A 83 -2.06 -8.96 -12.12
N ASN A 84 -0.84 -8.41 -12.07
CA ASN A 84 -0.52 -7.04 -12.48
C ASN A 84 -1.29 -5.93 -11.72
N GLN A 85 -1.77 -6.22 -10.50
CA GLN A 85 -2.48 -5.27 -9.65
C GLN A 85 -1.83 -5.20 -8.26
N ALA A 86 -1.61 -3.99 -7.74
CA ALA A 86 -1.10 -3.79 -6.39
C ALA A 86 -2.07 -4.35 -5.35
N LYS A 87 -1.63 -5.30 -4.52
CA LYS A 87 -2.45 -5.92 -3.47
C LYS A 87 -2.00 -5.57 -2.07
N TYR A 88 -0.69 -5.47 -1.88
CA TYR A 88 -0.09 -5.23 -0.57
C TYR A 88 0.94 -4.11 -0.66
N ILE A 89 0.97 -3.25 0.35
CA ILE A 89 1.95 -2.19 0.48
C ILE A 89 2.58 -2.34 1.87
N THR A 90 3.82 -2.85 1.91
CA THR A 90 4.50 -3.15 3.17
C THR A 90 5.53 -2.08 3.48
N LEU A 91 5.36 -1.39 4.59
CA LEU A 91 6.42 -0.61 5.24
C LEU A 91 7.38 -1.58 5.90
N ASN A 92 8.66 -1.48 5.55
CA ASN A 92 9.73 -2.19 6.25
C ASN A 92 10.53 -1.15 7.03
N PHE A 93 10.56 -1.26 8.35
CA PHE A 93 11.27 -0.31 9.19
C PHE A 93 12.79 -0.45 9.05
N ASN A 94 13.29 -1.65 8.73
CA ASN A 94 14.71 -1.99 8.60
C ASN A 94 15.54 -1.47 9.80
N GLY A 95 14.93 -1.52 10.99
CA GLY A 95 15.52 -1.00 12.22
C GLY A 95 16.62 -1.91 12.73
N ASN A 96 17.74 -1.32 13.14
CA ASN A 96 18.54 -1.92 14.21
C ASN A 96 17.85 -1.51 15.51
N PHE A 97 16.95 -2.34 16.03
CA PHE A 97 16.24 -2.04 17.27
C PHE A 97 17.26 -1.97 18.41
N GLY A 98 17.54 -0.75 18.88
CA GLY A 98 18.38 -0.52 20.05
C GLY A 98 17.70 -1.01 21.34
N PRO A 99 18.38 -0.97 22.49
CA PRO A 99 17.88 -1.48 23.76
C PRO A 99 16.56 -0.83 24.23
N ASN A 100 16.25 0.40 23.79
CA ASN A 100 15.02 1.14 24.13
C ASN A 100 13.92 0.98 23.05
N SER A 101 13.53 -0.26 22.83
CA SER A 101 12.60 -0.75 21.80
C SER A 101 11.17 -0.18 21.79
N GLN A 102 10.63 0.29 22.92
CA GLN A 102 9.21 0.69 22.97
C GLN A 102 8.88 1.93 22.12
N ASP A 103 9.88 2.76 21.81
CA ASP A 103 9.73 3.94 20.95
C ASP A 103 9.59 3.63 19.45
N TYR A 104 9.69 2.35 19.07
CA TYR A 104 9.78 1.87 17.69
C TYR A 104 8.55 1.08 17.23
N ASN A 105 7.43 1.21 17.94
CA ASN A 105 6.21 0.46 17.63
C ASN A 105 5.36 1.16 16.58
N TYR A 106 4.80 0.39 15.65
CA TYR A 106 3.77 0.89 14.74
C TYR A 106 2.48 1.10 15.53
N GLN A 107 1.99 2.34 15.50
CA GLN A 107 0.76 2.77 16.15
C GLN A 107 -0.01 3.72 15.22
N GLN A 108 -1.13 4.27 15.69
CA GLN A 108 -1.98 5.17 14.91
C GLN A 108 -1.21 6.33 14.26
N ALA A 109 -0.22 6.92 14.95
CA ALA A 109 0.56 8.04 14.43
C ALA A 109 1.46 7.61 13.25
N GLU A 110 2.19 6.49 13.38
CA GLU A 110 3.02 5.90 12.34
C GLU A 110 2.17 5.41 11.17
N ALA A 111 1.00 4.84 11.45
CA ALA A 111 0.05 4.43 10.44
C ALA A 111 -0.49 5.60 9.63
N ALA A 112 -0.89 6.69 10.31
CA ALA A 112 -1.35 7.90 9.64
C ALA A 112 -0.27 8.54 8.76
N LYS A 113 0.99 8.54 9.21
CA LYS A 113 2.14 8.99 8.41
C LYS A 113 2.33 8.10 7.17
N PHE A 114 2.30 6.77 7.34
CA PHE A 114 2.49 5.84 6.24
C PHE A 114 1.35 5.96 5.21
N TYR A 115 0.11 5.92 5.69
CA TYR A 115 -1.09 6.07 4.88
C TYR A 115 -1.06 7.38 4.09
N ASN A 116 -0.77 8.51 4.74
CA ASN A 116 -0.69 9.79 4.06
C ASN A 116 0.44 9.83 3.03
N TYR A 117 1.59 9.21 3.32
CA TYR A 117 2.65 9.11 2.32
C TYR A 117 2.24 8.30 1.08
N ILE A 118 1.44 7.24 1.25
CA ILE A 118 0.99 6.38 0.15
C ILE A 118 -0.17 7.03 -0.61
N PHE A 119 -1.22 7.44 0.09
CA PHE A 119 -2.48 7.90 -0.51
C PHE A 119 -2.59 9.41 -0.63
N GLY A 120 -1.74 10.20 0.03
CA GLY A 120 -1.71 11.67 -0.09
C GLY A 120 -2.72 12.42 0.79
N TYR A 121 -3.45 11.73 1.67
CA TYR A 121 -4.35 12.33 2.66
C TYR A 121 -4.31 11.54 3.98
N LYS A 122 -4.84 12.12 5.06
CA LYS A 122 -4.90 11.44 6.36
C LYS A 122 -5.95 10.32 6.35
N PRO A 123 -5.71 9.18 7.02
CA PRO A 123 -6.71 8.11 7.09
C PRO A 123 -7.98 8.63 7.79
N PRO A 124 -9.18 8.34 7.24
CA PRO A 124 -10.44 8.74 7.85
C PRO A 124 -10.71 8.14 9.24
N THR A 125 -10.16 6.96 9.53
CA THR A 125 -10.43 6.25 10.79
C THR A 125 -9.21 5.48 11.29
N TRP A 126 -9.29 5.04 12.55
CA TRP A 126 -8.39 4.07 13.17
C TRP A 126 -9.25 3.15 14.03
N GLN A 127 -9.77 2.09 13.40
CA GLN A 127 -10.73 1.19 14.04
C GLN A 127 -10.16 -0.22 14.09
N LYS A 128 -10.02 -0.78 15.28
CA LYS A 128 -9.50 -2.15 15.46
C LYS A 128 -10.45 -3.17 14.82
N ILE A 129 -9.88 -4.06 14.01
CA ILE A 129 -10.58 -5.17 13.36
C ILE A 129 -10.30 -6.45 14.12
N SER A 130 -9.02 -6.74 14.34
CA SER A 130 -8.58 -7.96 15.02
C SER A 130 -7.33 -7.68 15.83
N ASP A 131 -7.18 -8.49 16.87
CA ASP A 131 -6.12 -8.38 17.88
C ASP A 131 -5.98 -9.76 18.52
N LYS A 132 -4.98 -10.54 18.08
CA LYS A 132 -4.87 -11.96 18.44
C LYS A 132 -3.43 -12.39 18.56
N PHE A 133 -3.19 -13.35 19.45
CA PHE A 133 -1.91 -14.05 19.47
C PHE A 133 -1.79 -15.00 18.27
N SER A 134 -0.61 -15.04 17.66
CA SER A 134 -0.26 -15.97 16.60
C SER A 134 0.91 -16.86 17.03
N GLY A 135 0.84 -18.15 16.69
CA GLY A 135 1.88 -19.12 17.05
C GLY A 135 2.02 -19.33 18.57
N ASN A 136 3.24 -19.12 19.10
CA ASN A 136 3.66 -19.48 20.46
C ASN A 136 3.46 -18.36 21.50
N GLU A 137 2.29 -17.71 21.58
CA GLU A 137 1.95 -16.66 22.57
C GLU A 137 2.88 -15.41 22.62
N THR A 138 3.99 -15.39 21.88
CA THR A 138 4.98 -14.31 21.90
C THR A 138 4.85 -13.34 20.73
N ILE A 139 3.98 -13.65 19.77
CA ILE A 139 3.65 -12.80 18.62
C ILE A 139 2.18 -12.39 18.73
N HIS A 140 1.93 -11.09 18.62
CA HIS A 140 0.60 -10.52 18.64
C HIS A 140 0.33 -9.83 17.29
N ASP A 141 -0.69 -10.31 16.59
CA ASP A 141 -1.13 -9.78 15.32
C ASP A 141 -2.22 -8.73 15.55
N TYR A 142 -2.01 -7.54 14.99
CA TYR A 142 -2.94 -6.44 15.03
C TYR A 142 -3.46 -6.13 13.64
N GLU A 143 -4.72 -5.76 13.56
CA GLU A 143 -5.36 -5.32 12.33
C GLU A 143 -6.32 -4.15 12.60
N TYR A 144 -6.23 -3.10 11.80
CA TYR A 144 -7.02 -1.89 11.94
C TYR A 144 -7.55 -1.40 10.58
N CYS A 145 -8.80 -0.95 10.54
CA CYS A 145 -9.33 -0.17 9.44
C CYS A 145 -8.77 1.25 9.49
N LEU A 146 -8.35 1.73 8.32
CA LEU A 146 -7.92 3.10 8.08
C LEU A 146 -8.97 3.92 7.33
N GLY A 147 -9.96 3.26 6.72
CA GLY A 147 -11.04 3.87 5.94
C GLY A 147 -10.85 3.69 4.44
N ASP A 148 -11.87 4.03 3.66
CA ASP A 148 -11.87 3.96 2.19
C ASP A 148 -11.45 2.59 1.63
N GLY A 149 -11.87 1.51 2.31
CA GLY A 149 -11.53 0.14 1.95
C GLY A 149 -10.09 -0.25 2.27
N VAL A 150 -9.34 0.55 3.02
CA VAL A 150 -7.95 0.26 3.40
C VAL A 150 -7.87 -0.22 4.85
N ALA A 151 -7.22 -1.36 5.03
CA ALA A 151 -6.80 -1.87 6.33
C ALA A 151 -5.28 -1.84 6.47
N THR A 152 -4.80 -1.91 7.72
CA THR A 152 -3.41 -2.17 8.04
C THR A 152 -3.29 -3.35 8.99
N SER A 153 -2.29 -4.20 8.76
CA SER A 153 -1.89 -5.27 9.67
C SER A 153 -0.42 -5.16 10.03
N PHE A 154 -0.08 -5.48 11.27
CA PHE A 154 1.29 -5.52 11.75
C PHE A 154 1.41 -6.47 12.94
N GLN A 155 2.62 -6.95 13.18
CA GLN A 155 2.92 -7.83 14.29
C GLN A 155 3.69 -7.08 15.38
N ARG A 156 3.51 -7.52 16.62
CA ARG A 156 4.42 -7.22 17.72
C ARG A 156 4.96 -8.50 18.28
N TYR A 157 6.28 -8.57 18.49
CA TYR A 157 6.90 -9.77 19.00
C TYR A 157 8.00 -9.49 20.02
N GLY A 158 8.29 -10.52 20.81
CA GLY A 158 9.28 -10.49 21.88
C GLY A 158 8.85 -9.69 23.11
N TYR A 159 9.67 -9.73 24.16
CA TYR A 159 9.45 -8.98 25.41
C TYR A 159 9.27 -7.48 25.18
N GLN A 160 9.92 -6.98 24.13
CA GLN A 160 9.97 -5.58 23.75
C GLN A 160 8.80 -5.13 22.87
N GLN A 161 7.95 -6.06 22.42
CA GLN A 161 6.75 -5.80 21.61
C GLN A 161 7.05 -5.02 20.33
N LEU A 162 8.16 -5.36 19.67
CA LEU A 162 8.70 -4.66 18.50
C LEU A 162 7.85 -4.89 17.25
N THR A 163 7.73 -3.85 16.41
CA THR A 163 7.21 -3.96 15.05
C THR A 163 8.31 -3.72 14.02
N ASP A 164 8.52 -4.67 13.12
CA ASP A 164 9.50 -4.60 12.02
C ASP A 164 8.89 -4.24 10.67
N ALA A 165 7.61 -4.56 10.49
CA ALA A 165 6.86 -4.22 9.30
C ALA A 165 5.38 -3.95 9.59
N ALA A 166 4.75 -3.21 8.68
CA ALA A 166 3.31 -3.04 8.63
C ALA A 166 2.84 -3.07 7.18
N THR A 167 1.71 -3.73 6.92
CA THR A 167 1.17 -3.90 5.57
C THR A 167 -0.15 -3.16 5.45
N LEU A 168 -0.35 -2.44 4.35
CA LEU A 168 -1.63 -1.90 3.92
C LEU A 168 -2.21 -2.81 2.83
N PHE A 169 -3.51 -3.05 2.89
CA PHE A 169 -4.23 -3.89 1.94
C PHE A 169 -5.70 -3.46 1.86
N TYR A 170 -6.39 -3.98 0.84
CA TYR A 170 -7.81 -3.72 0.66
C TYR A 170 -8.65 -4.66 1.53
N ASP A 171 -9.60 -4.11 2.27
CA ASP A 171 -10.57 -4.86 3.06
C ASP A 171 -11.95 -4.22 2.98
N THR A 172 -12.96 -4.99 2.59
CA THR A 172 -14.35 -4.52 2.43
C THR A 172 -14.98 -4.10 3.76
N ARG A 173 -14.50 -4.61 4.90
CA ARG A 173 -14.95 -4.18 6.23
C ARG A 173 -14.57 -2.73 6.54
N CYS A 174 -13.62 -2.17 5.79
CA CYS A 174 -13.13 -0.80 5.94
C CYS A 174 -13.72 0.16 4.90
N GLU A 175 -14.63 -0.30 4.04
CA GLU A 175 -15.38 0.58 3.15
C GLU A 175 -16.34 1.47 3.96
N PRO A 176 -16.62 2.69 3.49
CA PRO A 176 -17.67 3.52 4.08
C PRO A 176 -19.00 2.76 4.02
N ASN A 177 -19.66 2.55 5.16
CA ASN A 177 -21.04 2.09 5.14
C ASN A 177 -21.89 3.14 4.42
N ASN A 178 -22.46 2.80 3.27
CA ASN A 178 -23.31 3.67 2.45
C ASN A 178 -24.46 4.36 3.24
N ASN A 179 -24.79 3.86 4.43
CA ASN A 179 -25.80 4.41 5.32
C ASN A 179 -25.33 5.60 6.19
N ARG A 180 -24.05 6.00 6.16
CA ARG A 180 -23.54 7.16 6.96
C ARG A 180 -23.55 8.49 6.21
N GLN A 181 -23.84 8.51 4.91
CA GLN A 181 -23.88 9.75 4.10
C GLN A 181 -25.31 10.32 3.92
N GLN A 182 -26.31 9.82 4.66
CA GLN A 182 -27.71 10.27 4.55
C GLN A 182 -28.30 10.91 5.83
N ASN A 183 -27.48 11.24 6.83
CA ASN A 183 -27.94 11.97 8.02
C ASN A 183 -27.27 13.33 8.15
#